data_AF-A0A7C2BKJ3-F1
#
_entry.id   AF-A0A7C2BKJ3-F1
#
_cell.length_a   1.000
_cell.length_b   1.000
_cell.length_c   1.000
_cell.angle_alpha   90.00
_cell.angle_beta   90.00
_cell.angle_gamma   90.00
#
_symmetry.space_group_name_H-M   'P 1'
#
loop_
_entity.id
_entity.type
_entity.pdbx_description
1 polymer ?
#
loop_
_entity_poly.entity_id
_entity_poly.type
_entity_poly.pdbx_seq_one_letter_code
_entity_poly.pdbx_strand_id
1 'polypeptide(L)'
;MEEKVLPVKVNSINDLVRLAVSTVTPQALTYIVKFRVKEKIVIGILGVFRDYYKFYGLPLFYYYIVDPTEHPTLSEANYVVVSTGEERFEFTKQPKPGVSIPIIALSEKPSFIPDLE
;
A
#
# COMPACT_ATOMS: atom_id res chain seq x y z
N MET A 1 16.06 19.41 -8.59
CA MET A 1 15.56 18.81 -7.34
C MET A 1 14.55 17.76 -7.80
N GLU A 2 14.79 16.46 -7.58
CA GLU A 2 13.82 15.45 -8.01
C GLU A 2 12.48 15.70 -7.29
N GLU A 3 11.38 15.70 -8.03
CA GLU A 3 10.03 15.80 -7.46
C GLU A 3 9.74 14.49 -6.72
N LYS A 4 9.86 14.52 -5.39
CA LYS A 4 9.60 13.36 -4.53
C LYS A 4 8.14 13.34 -4.09
N VAL A 5 7.62 12.13 -3.87
CA VAL A 5 6.33 11.95 -3.18
C VAL A 5 6.47 12.31 -1.71
N LEU A 6 5.39 12.75 -1.08
CA LEU A 6 5.33 12.98 0.36
C LEU A 6 4.96 11.66 1.06
N PRO A 7 5.85 11.09 1.89
CA PRO A 7 5.58 9.85 2.60
C PRO A 7 4.64 10.12 3.78
N VAL A 8 3.62 9.29 3.94
CA VAL A 8 2.67 9.35 5.06
C VAL A 8 2.60 7.97 5.69
N LYS A 9 3.25 7.80 6.84
CA LYS A 9 3.20 6.54 7.60
C LYS A 9 1.84 6.41 8.26
N VAL A 10 1.15 5.29 8.01
CA VAL A 10 -0.11 4.99 8.71
C VAL A 10 0.18 4.27 10.03
N ASN A 11 -0.78 4.28 10.96
CA ASN A 11 -0.59 3.71 12.30
C ASN A 11 -0.60 2.17 12.32
N SER A 12 -1.29 1.54 11.38
CA SER A 12 -1.39 0.09 11.30
C SER A 12 -1.55 -0.41 9.86
N ILE A 13 -1.27 -1.68 9.65
CA ILE A 13 -1.56 -2.36 8.39
C ILE A 13 -3.05 -2.31 8.04
N ASN A 14 -3.93 -2.40 9.05
CA ASN A 14 -5.37 -2.24 8.89
C ASN A 14 -5.75 -0.87 8.33
N ASP A 15 -5.10 0.21 8.80
CA ASP A 15 -5.34 1.56 8.26
C ASP A 15 -4.95 1.65 6.79
N LEU A 16 -3.83 1.03 6.39
CA LEU A 16 -3.42 0.98 4.98
C LEU A 16 -4.44 0.20 4.14
N VAL A 17 -4.91 -0.95 4.64
CA VAL A 17 -5.91 -1.77 3.95
C VAL A 17 -7.25 -1.04 3.84
N ARG A 18 -7.70 -0.33 4.89
CA ARG A 18 -8.90 0.52 4.84
C ARG A 18 -8.77 1.60 3.76
N LEU A 19 -7.62 2.25 3.67
CA LEU A 19 -7.35 3.24 2.63
C LEU A 19 -7.33 2.60 1.23
N ALA A 20 -6.78 1.39 1.10
CA ALA A 20 -6.80 0.65 -0.15
C ALA A 20 -8.24 0.40 -0.60
N VAL A 21 -9.05 -0.23 0.26
CA VAL A 21 -10.44 -0.57 -0.04
C VAL A 21 -11.27 0.68 -0.38
N SER A 22 -11.05 1.81 0.31
CA SER A 22 -11.81 3.05 0.05
C SER A 22 -11.53 3.67 -1.32
N THR A 23 -10.44 3.27 -1.99
CA THR A 23 -10.08 3.73 -3.34
C THR A 23 -10.47 2.74 -4.44
N VAL A 24 -10.94 1.55 -4.09
CA VAL A 24 -11.49 0.58 -5.04
C VAL A 24 -12.90 0.99 -5.44
N THR A 25 -13.13 1.07 -6.76
CA THR A 25 -14.45 1.32 -7.34
C THR A 25 -14.69 0.32 -8.48
N PRO A 26 -15.94 0.15 -8.95
CA PRO A 26 -16.19 -0.71 -10.12
C PRO A 26 -15.45 -0.25 -11.40
N GLN A 27 -15.05 1.02 -11.48
CA GLN A 27 -14.39 1.61 -12.65
C GLN A 27 -12.86 1.74 -12.49
N ALA A 28 -12.34 1.64 -11.27
CA ALA A 28 -10.92 1.79 -10.97
C ALA A 28 -10.52 0.86 -9.83
N LEU A 29 -9.52 0.02 -10.08
CA LEU A 29 -8.90 -0.81 -9.06
C LEU A 29 -7.69 -0.07 -8.47
N THR A 30 -7.46 -0.29 -7.18
CA THR A 30 -6.23 0.10 -6.50
C THR A 30 -5.24 -1.05 -6.48
N TYR A 31 -3.98 -0.75 -6.16
CA TYR A 31 -2.96 -1.75 -5.88
C TYR A 31 -2.04 -1.27 -4.77
N ILE A 32 -1.43 -2.21 -4.07
CA ILE A 32 -0.41 -1.96 -3.06
C ILE A 32 0.94 -2.24 -3.70
N VAL A 33 1.92 -1.34 -3.58
CA VAL A 33 3.31 -1.64 -3.90
C VAL A 33 4.01 -2.25 -2.70
N LYS A 34 4.89 -3.21 -2.95
CA LYS A 34 5.71 -3.89 -1.94
C LYS A 34 7.18 -3.82 -2.34
N PHE A 35 8.06 -3.38 -1.47
CA PHE A 35 9.51 -3.42 -1.68
C PHE A 35 10.24 -3.60 -0.34
N ARG A 36 11.54 -3.92 -0.40
CA ARG A 36 12.38 -4.06 0.80
C ARG A 36 13.20 -2.80 1.05
N VAL A 37 13.33 -2.44 2.32
CA VAL A 37 14.27 -1.44 2.81
C VAL A 37 14.99 -2.04 4.00
N LYS A 38 16.29 -2.30 3.85
CA LYS A 38 17.08 -3.10 4.82
C LYS A 38 16.38 -4.47 5.02
N GLU A 39 16.18 -4.90 6.27
CA GLU A 39 15.50 -6.15 6.63
C GLU A 39 13.97 -6.03 6.77
N LYS A 40 13.38 -4.88 6.42
CA LYS A 40 11.95 -4.62 6.58
C LYS A 40 11.23 -4.65 5.23
N ILE A 41 9.94 -5.01 5.26
CA ILE A 41 9.06 -4.94 4.10
C ILE A 41 8.27 -3.64 4.20
N VAL A 42 8.29 -2.84 3.14
CA VAL A 42 7.45 -1.67 3.00
C VAL A 42 6.29 -2.03 2.08
N ILE A 43 5.08 -1.73 2.52
CA ILE A 43 3.87 -1.77 1.71
C ILE A 43 3.24 -0.39 1.67
N GLY A 44 2.71 0.01 0.51
CA GLY A 44 2.07 1.32 0.41
C GLY A 44 1.27 1.53 -0.85
N ILE A 45 0.61 2.69 -0.91
CA ILE A 45 -0.27 3.12 -2.00
C ILE A 45 0.17 4.50 -2.42
N LEU A 46 0.32 4.70 -3.73
CA LEU A 46 0.53 6.01 -4.32
C LEU A 46 -0.84 6.65 -4.57
N GLY A 47 -1.02 7.85 -4.03
CA GLY A 47 -2.24 8.61 -4.16
C GLY A 47 -1.97 10.06 -4.48
N VAL A 48 -2.98 10.75 -5.00
CA VAL A 48 -2.94 12.21 -5.16
C VAL A 48 -3.96 12.78 -4.20
N PHE A 49 -3.50 13.59 -3.24
CA PHE A 49 -4.40 14.36 -2.39
C PHE A 49 -4.84 15.61 -3.14
N ARG A 50 -5.97 15.47 -3.85
CA ARG A 50 -6.42 16.37 -4.93
C ARG A 50 -6.71 17.79 -4.47
N ASP A 51 -7.28 17.96 -3.27
CA ASP A 51 -7.83 19.24 -2.81
C ASP A 51 -6.83 20.06 -1.97
N TYR A 52 -5.53 19.88 -2.22
CA TYR A 52 -4.50 20.61 -1.47
C TYR A 52 -4.28 22.03 -2.01
N TYR A 53 -5.15 22.94 -1.58
CA TYR A 53 -4.99 24.39 -1.69
C TYR A 53 -4.74 24.87 -3.13
N LYS A 54 -3.49 25.26 -3.47
CA LYS A 54 -3.09 25.82 -4.77
C LYS A 54 -2.34 24.82 -5.65
N PHE A 55 -2.03 23.64 -5.13
CA PHE A 55 -1.31 22.61 -5.86
C PHE A 55 -2.35 21.72 -6.51
N TYR A 56 -2.16 21.33 -7.78
CA TYR A 56 -3.03 20.43 -8.56
C TYR A 56 -3.07 18.98 -8.01
N GLY A 57 -3.06 18.84 -6.69
CA GLY A 57 -2.88 17.63 -5.91
C GLY A 57 -1.46 17.48 -5.35
N LEU A 58 -1.36 16.97 -4.11
CA LEU A 58 -0.07 16.51 -3.57
C LEU A 58 0.15 15.03 -3.90
N PRO A 59 1.32 14.64 -4.42
CA PRO A 59 1.67 13.24 -4.60
C PRO A 59 2.03 12.63 -3.24
N LEU A 60 1.21 11.71 -2.76
CA LEU A 60 1.37 11.06 -1.47
C LEU A 60 1.76 9.59 -1.65
N PHE A 61 2.60 9.10 -0.73
CA PHE A 61 2.87 7.68 -0.56
C PHE A 61 2.44 7.27 0.84
N TYR A 62 1.24 6.71 0.95
CA TYR A 62 0.74 6.16 2.21
C TYR A 62 1.37 4.79 2.44
N TYR A 63 2.03 4.57 3.56
CA TYR A 63 2.81 3.35 3.75
C TYR A 63 2.79 2.84 5.18
N TYR A 64 3.10 1.55 5.30
CA TYR A 64 3.37 0.89 6.56
C TYR A 64 4.65 0.05 6.43
N ILE A 65 5.43 0.00 7.51
CA ILE A 65 6.64 -0.83 7.59
C ILE A 65 6.28 -2.08 8.37
N VAL A 66 6.45 -3.23 7.73
CA VAL A 66 6.15 -4.54 8.29
C VAL A 66 7.44 -5.23 8.68
N ASP A 67 7.50 -5.75 9.90
CA ASP A 67 8.47 -6.76 10.27
C ASP A 67 8.07 -8.09 9.62
N PRO A 68 8.93 -8.73 8.80
CA PRO A 68 8.62 -10.01 8.18
C PRO A 68 8.25 -11.11 9.19
N THR A 69 8.68 -11.00 10.45
CA THR A 69 8.37 -11.96 11.52
C THR A 69 6.93 -11.85 12.03
N GLU A 70 6.33 -10.65 11.98
CA GLU A 70 4.94 -10.42 12.40
C GLU A 70 3.94 -10.91 11.35
N HIS A 71 4.30 -10.81 10.07
CA HIS A 71 3.46 -11.20 8.94
C HIS A 71 4.25 -12.04 7.92
N PRO A 72 4.56 -13.32 8.24
CA PRO A 72 5.41 -14.16 7.39
C PRO A 72 4.82 -14.40 5.99
N THR A 73 3.50 -14.45 5.88
CA THR A 73 2.77 -14.68 4.62
C THR A 73 2.86 -13.50 3.65
N LEU A 74 3.11 -12.27 4.14
CA LEU A 74 3.18 -11.07 3.31
C LEU A 74 4.33 -11.13 2.29
N SER A 75 5.45 -11.77 2.67
CA SER A 75 6.65 -11.88 1.84
C SER A 75 6.33 -12.50 0.47
N GLU A 76 5.55 -13.57 0.46
CA GLU A 76 5.19 -14.32 -0.75
C GLU A 76 3.81 -13.97 -1.32
N ALA A 77 3.11 -13.02 -0.69
CA ALA A 77 1.77 -12.65 -1.12
C ALA A 77 1.78 -11.80 -2.39
N ASN A 78 0.77 -12.07 -3.22
CA ASN A 78 0.45 -11.33 -4.44
C ASN A 78 -0.85 -10.53 -4.30
N TYR A 79 -1.66 -10.80 -3.27
CA TYR A 79 -2.92 -10.13 -3.01
C TYR A 79 -3.13 -9.90 -1.52
N VAL A 80 -3.84 -8.82 -1.19
CA VAL A 80 -4.57 -8.66 0.06
C VAL A 80 -6.04 -8.92 -0.25
N VAL A 81 -6.64 -9.89 0.41
CA VAL A 81 -8.07 -10.21 0.23
C VAL A 81 -8.81 -9.73 1.47
N VAL A 82 -9.74 -8.80 1.29
CA VAL A 82 -10.58 -8.27 2.36
C VAL A 82 -11.96 -8.93 2.32
N SER A 83 -12.39 -9.46 3.47
CA SER A 83 -13.70 -10.09 3.63
C SER A 83 -14.83 -9.08 3.44
N THR A 84 -15.93 -9.51 2.82
CA THR A 84 -17.14 -8.69 2.72
C THR A 84 -17.97 -8.87 3.99
N GLY A 85 -18.11 -7.81 4.79
CA GLY A 85 -18.95 -7.79 6.01
C GLY A 85 -18.20 -7.73 7.35
N GLU A 86 -16.90 -8.01 7.37
CA GLU A 86 -16.04 -7.83 8.54
C GLU A 86 -14.76 -7.11 8.14
N GLU A 87 -14.16 -6.32 9.03
CA GLU A 87 -12.84 -5.72 8.81
C GLU A 87 -11.72 -6.76 9.06
N ARG A 88 -11.74 -7.84 8.29
CA ARG A 88 -10.72 -8.88 8.28
C ARG A 88 -10.10 -8.98 6.89
N PHE A 89 -8.79 -9.19 6.84
CA PHE A 89 -8.07 -9.42 5.60
C PHE A 89 -7.03 -10.53 5.75
N GLU A 90 -6.64 -11.11 4.63
CA GLU A 90 -5.57 -12.10 4.55
C GLU A 90 -4.62 -11.81 3.37
N PHE A 91 -3.39 -12.28 3.50
CA PHE A 91 -2.38 -12.25 2.44
C PHE A 91 -2.39 -13.56 1.66
N THR A 92 -2.54 -13.48 0.33
CA THR A 92 -2.70 -14.68 -0.52
C THR A 92 -1.84 -14.62 -1.78
N LYS A 93 -1.54 -15.78 -2.38
CA LYS A 93 -0.86 -15.89 -3.68
C LYS A 93 -1.80 -15.72 -4.88
N GLN A 94 -3.09 -15.97 -4.67
CA GLN A 94 -4.13 -15.95 -5.70
C GLN A 94 -5.31 -15.08 -5.24
N PRO A 95 -6.02 -14.42 -6.17
CA PRO A 95 -7.23 -13.68 -5.83
C PRO A 95 -8.30 -14.64 -5.28
N LYS A 96 -9.15 -14.15 -4.37
CA LYS A 96 -10.25 -14.91 -3.75
C LYS A 96 -11.54 -14.08 -3.69
N PRO A 97 -12.71 -14.71 -3.46
CA PRO A 97 -13.94 -13.99 -3.21
C PRO A 97 -13.79 -12.96 -2.08
N GLY A 98 -14.28 -11.75 -2.30
CA GLY A 98 -14.01 -10.57 -1.47
C GLY A 98 -13.38 -9.44 -2.29
N VAL A 99 -12.89 -8.41 -1.62
CA VAL A 99 -12.13 -7.34 -2.30
C VAL A 99 -10.68 -7.79 -2.39
N SER A 100 -10.29 -8.32 -3.56
CA SER A 100 -8.91 -8.74 -3.85
C SER A 100 -8.10 -7.55 -4.38
N ILE A 101 -7.16 -7.07 -3.58
CA ILE A 101 -6.27 -5.95 -3.92
C ILE A 101 -4.90 -6.52 -4.32
N PRO A 102 -4.43 -6.31 -5.55
CA PRO A 102 -3.11 -6.78 -5.98
C PRO A 102 -1.98 -6.13 -5.17
N ILE A 103 -0.95 -6.94 -4.89
CA ILE A 103 0.33 -6.51 -4.33
C ILE A 103 1.37 -6.58 -5.46
N ILE A 104 1.89 -5.43 -5.88
CA ILE A 104 2.93 -5.31 -6.89
C ILE A 104 4.29 -5.28 -6.20
N ALA A 105 5.00 -6.40 -6.23
CA ALA A 105 6.36 -6.50 -5.71
C ALA A 105 7.34 -5.77 -6.65
N LEU A 106 7.98 -4.71 -6.15
CA LEU A 106 9.00 -3.97 -6.88
C LEU A 106 10.39 -4.56 -6.59
N SER A 107 11.27 -4.53 -7.59
CA SER A 107 12.65 -5.01 -7.46
C SER A 107 13.47 -4.20 -6.46
N GLU A 108 13.18 -2.91 -6.34
CA GLU A 108 13.86 -1.97 -5.46
C GLU A 108 12.95 -0.81 -5.03
N LYS A 109 13.39 -0.02 -4.04
CA LYS A 109 12.71 1.21 -3.63
C LYS A 109 12.77 2.23 -4.78
N PRO A 110 11.64 2.74 -5.29
CA PRO A 110 11.64 3.79 -6.32
C PRO A 110 12.36 5.06 -5.84
N SER A 111 13.14 5.70 -6.72
CA SER A 111 13.96 6.88 -6.39
C SER A 111 13.16 8.10 -5.94
N PHE A 112 11.94 8.27 -6.46
CA PHE A 112 11.03 9.36 -6.08
C PHE A 112 10.44 9.18 -4.67
N ILE A 113 10.54 7.99 -4.06
CA ILE A 113 10.18 7.77 -2.66
C ILE A 113 11.40 8.18 -1.81
N PRO A 114 11.25 9.16 -0.89
CA PRO A 114 12.33 9.56 -0.01
C PRO A 114 12.74 8.43 0.94
N ASP A 115 13.73 8.68 1.78
CA ASP A 115 14.08 7.72 2.82
C ASP A 115 12.96 7.66 3.85
N LEU A 116 12.65 6.43 4.28
CA LEU A 116 11.51 6.13 5.15
C LEU A 116 12.05 5.87 6.56
N GLU A 117 11.48 6.57 7.54
CA GLU A 117 11.79 6.43 8.97
C GLU A 117 10.97 5.31 9.65
#